data_AF-A0A848M5L5-F1
#
_entry.id   AF-A0A848M5L5-F1
#
_cell.length_a   1.000
_cell.length_b   1.000
_cell.length_c   1.000
_cell.angle_alpha   90.00
_cell.angle_beta   90.00
_cell.angle_gamma   90.00
#
_symmetry.space_group_name_H-M   'P 1'
#
loop_
_entity.id
_entity.type
_entity.pdbx_description
1 polymer ?
#
loop_
_entity_poly.entity_id
_entity_poly.type
_entity_poly.pdbx_seq_one_letter_code
_entity_poly.pdbx_strand_id
1 'polypeptide(L)'
;MNGEIRVELDDLLRAERHLTELLAQLRMDEQEARSLYASLQNWKGHSANVLKNQIEAFFEDMSRRILDIEQQKMQLVQYVQHMRQVDNMAQ
;
A
#
# COMPACT_ATOMS: atom_id res chain seq x y z
N MET A 1 -19.21 -21.12 17.81
CA MET A 1 -18.75 -19.75 18.14
C MET A 1 -18.65 -18.98 16.83
N ASN A 2 -19.77 -18.50 16.29
CA ASN A 2 -19.79 -17.59 15.14
C ASN A 2 -19.96 -16.19 15.73
N GLY A 3 -18.85 -15.57 16.13
CA GLY A 3 -18.84 -14.15 16.42
C GLY A 3 -18.88 -13.43 15.08
N GLU A 4 -20.09 -13.11 14.60
CA GLU A 4 -20.24 -12.16 13.50
C GLU A 4 -19.47 -10.90 13.88
N ILE A 5 -18.35 -10.65 13.20
CA ILE A 5 -17.63 -9.40 13.36
C ILE A 5 -18.57 -8.33 12.80
N ARG A 6 -19.32 -7.67 13.69
CA ARG A 6 -20.03 -6.43 13.37
C ARG A 6 -18.97 -5.36 13.17
N VAL A 7 -18.47 -5.27 11.95
CA VAL A 7 -17.71 -4.10 11.51
C VAL A 7 -18.72 -3.06 11.08
N GLU A 8 -18.66 -1.88 11.68
CA GLU A 8 -19.53 -0.77 11.29
C GLU A 8 -19.04 -0.18 9.97
N LEU A 9 -19.97 0.31 9.14
CA LEU A 9 -19.65 0.96 7.87
C LEU A 9 -18.62 2.09 8.04
N ASP A 10 -18.70 2.82 9.15
CA ASP A 10 -17.78 3.90 9.50
C ASP A 10 -16.35 3.42 9.77
N ASP A 11 -16.17 2.23 10.33
CA ASP A 11 -14.85 1.65 10.57
C ASP A 11 -14.18 1.26 9.25
N LEU A 12 -14.94 0.70 8.30
CA LEU A 12 -14.45 0.38 6.96
C LEU A 12 -14.05 1.64 6.19
N LEU A 13 -14.87 2.70 6.28
CA LEU A 13 -14.56 3.99 5.65
C LEU A 13 -13.33 4.64 6.27
N ARG A 14 -13.11 4.48 7.58
CA ARG A 14 -11.90 4.96 8.25
C ARG A 14 -10.66 4.18 7.78
N ALA A 15 -10.77 2.87 7.70
CA ALA A 15 -9.69 2.02 7.18
C ALA A 15 -9.33 2.39 5.73
N GLU A 16 -10.32 2.66 4.87
CA GLU A 16 -10.07 3.07 3.48
C GLU A 16 -9.28 4.38 3.39
N ARG A 17 -9.62 5.38 4.22
CA ARG A 17 -8.88 6.64 4.29
C ARG A 17 -7.44 6.42 4.75
N HIS A 18 -7.23 5.64 5.81
CA HIS A 18 -5.89 5.33 6.29
C HIS A 18 -5.04 4.60 5.24
N LEU A 19 -5.62 3.63 4.51
CA LEU A 19 -4.93 2.94 3.41
C LEU A 19 -4.57 3.91 2.28
N THR A 20 -5.44 4.88 1.99
CA THR A 20 -5.17 5.93 1.00
C THR A 20 -4.00 6.81 1.39
N GLU A 21 -3.98 7.28 2.64
CA GLU A 21 -2.90 8.11 3.18
C GLU A 21 -1.58 7.34 3.21
N LEU A 22 -1.61 6.08 3.65
CA LEU A 22 -0.44 5.20 3.68
C LEU A 22 0.13 4.97 2.27
N LEU A 23 -0.72 4.69 1.29
CA LEU A 23 -0.29 4.49 -0.10
C LEU A 23 0.34 5.76 -0.69
N ALA A 24 -0.22 6.93 -0.38
CA ALA A 24 0.35 8.20 -0.82
C ALA A 24 1.74 8.41 -0.23
N GLN A 25 1.91 8.16 1.08
CA GLN A 25 3.20 8.28 1.75
C GLN A 25 4.23 7.30 1.18
N LEU A 26 3.86 6.01 1.02
CA LEU A 26 4.76 4.99 0.46
C LEU A 26 5.25 5.35 -0.95
N ARG A 27 4.36 5.90 -1.80
CA ARG A 27 4.72 6.35 -3.15
C ARG A 27 5.65 7.56 -3.13
N MET A 28 5.46 8.48 -2.18
CA MET A 28 6.37 9.63 -2.00
C MET A 28 7.76 9.16 -1.54
N ASP A 29 7.81 8.29 -0.54
CA ASP A 29 9.06 7.74 -0.01
C ASP A 29 9.81 6.93 -1.08
N GLU A 30 9.11 6.12 -1.88
CA GLU A 30 9.69 5.40 -3.00
C GLU A 30 10.33 6.36 -4.01
N GLN A 31 9.62 7.43 -4.36
CA GLN A 31 10.10 8.42 -5.32
C GLN A 31 11.34 9.16 -4.80
N GLU A 32 11.36 9.53 -3.52
CA GLU A 32 12.52 10.16 -2.88
C GLU A 32 13.72 9.21 -2.88
N ALA A 33 13.52 7.96 -2.45
CA ALA A 33 14.57 6.96 -2.44
C ALA A 33 15.13 6.69 -3.86
N ARG A 34 14.28 6.66 -4.90
CA ARG A 34 14.71 6.53 -6.30
C ARG A 34 15.54 7.73 -6.76
N SER A 35 15.19 8.94 -6.32
CA SER A 35 15.96 10.16 -6.60
C SER A 35 17.35 10.09 -5.96
N LEU A 36 17.42 9.69 -4.68
CA LEU A 36 18.68 9.48 -3.97
C LEU A 36 19.52 8.40 -4.66
N TYR A 37 18.92 7.29 -5.07
CA TYR A 37 19.59 6.23 -5.81
C TYR A 37 20.20 6.73 -7.13
N ALA A 38 19.46 7.56 -7.87
CA ALA A 38 19.96 8.16 -9.12
C ALA A 38 21.19 9.05 -8.89
N SER A 39 21.30 9.71 -7.72
CA SER A 39 22.49 10.50 -7.37
C SER A 39 23.76 9.64 -7.21
N LEU A 40 23.62 8.33 -6.95
CA LEU A 40 24.73 7.39 -6.76
C LEU A 40 25.31 6.84 -8.07
N GLN A 41 24.86 7.32 -9.24
CA GLN A 41 25.30 6.82 -10.55
C GLN A 41 26.82 6.80 -10.75
N ASN A 42 27.51 7.81 -10.22
CA ASN A 42 28.96 7.95 -10.37
C ASN A 42 29.77 7.14 -9.34
N TRP A 43 29.10 6.52 -8.36
CA TRP A 43 29.78 5.71 -7.36
C TRP A 43 30.14 4.33 -7.94
N LYS A 44 31.44 4.01 -7.88
CA LYS A 44 32.06 2.83 -8.48
C LYS A 44 32.79 2.00 -7.43
N GLY A 45 32.97 0.72 -7.71
CA GLY A 45 33.69 -0.23 -6.86
C GLY A 45 32.79 -1.35 -6.35
N HIS A 46 33.40 -2.35 -5.71
CA HIS A 46 32.68 -3.53 -5.23
C HIS A 46 31.56 -3.17 -4.23
N SER A 47 31.84 -2.30 -3.26
CA SER A 47 30.83 -1.84 -2.28
C SER A 47 29.67 -1.08 -2.92
N ALA A 48 29.94 -0.32 -4.00
CA ALA A 48 28.90 0.36 -4.75
C ALA A 48 27.96 -0.63 -5.44
N ASN A 49 28.51 -1.69 -6.04
CA ASN A 49 27.71 -2.75 -6.68
C ASN A 49 26.87 -3.53 -5.66
N VAL A 50 27.44 -3.85 -4.49
CA VAL A 50 26.69 -4.54 -3.42
C VAL A 50 25.52 -3.68 -2.94
N LEU A 51 25.75 -2.38 -2.70
CA LEU A 51 24.67 -1.49 -2.26
C LEU A 51 23.59 -1.30 -3.35
N LYS A 52 23.98 -1.18 -4.62
CA LYS A 52 23.04 -1.09 -5.75
C LYS A 52 22.09 -2.29 -5.78
N ASN A 53 22.63 -3.50 -5.69
CA ASN A 53 21.82 -4.71 -5.68
C ASN A 53 20.84 -4.75 -4.48
N GLN A 54 21.28 -4.30 -3.30
CA GLN A 54 20.42 -4.25 -2.10
C GLN A 54 19.28 -3.23 -2.27
N ILE A 55 19.59 -2.06 -2.83
CA ILE A 55 18.60 -1.01 -3.08
C ILE A 55 17.61 -1.44 -4.16
N GLU A 56 18.06 -2.10 -5.22
CA GLU A 56 17.19 -2.62 -6.28
C GLU A 56 16.24 -3.69 -5.74
N ALA A 57 16.73 -4.64 -4.94
CA ALA A 57 15.89 -5.64 -4.28
C ALA A 57 14.88 -4.99 -3.31
N PHE A 58 15.29 -3.94 -2.60
CA PHE A 58 14.40 -3.16 -1.74
C PHE A 58 13.28 -2.48 -2.54
N PHE A 59 13.59 -1.87 -3.69
CA PHE A 59 12.56 -1.26 -4.54
C PHE A 59 11.58 -2.29 -5.10
N GLU A 60 12.06 -3.44 -5.55
CA GLU A 60 11.18 -4.52 -6.01
C GLU A 60 10.21 -4.96 -4.91
N ASP A 61 10.71 -5.12 -3.68
CA ASP A 61 9.87 -5.52 -2.55
C ASP A 61 8.86 -4.45 -2.15
N MET A 62 9.29 -3.19 -2.13
CA MET A 62 8.42 -2.05 -1.87
C MET A 62 7.30 -1.94 -2.91
N SER A 63 7.61 -2.08 -4.20
CA SER A 63 6.59 -2.04 -5.25
C SER A 63 5.59 -3.20 -5.10
N ARG A 64 6.03 -4.40 -4.73
CA ARG A 64 5.12 -5.53 -4.43
C ARG A 64 4.19 -5.20 -3.26
N ARG A 65 4.73 -4.63 -2.19
CA ARG A 65 3.95 -4.25 -1.00
C ARG A 65 2.91 -3.16 -1.28
N ILE A 66 3.26 -2.17 -2.09
CA ILE A 66 2.32 -1.13 -2.54
C ILE A 66 1.16 -1.78 -3.30
N LEU A 67 1.45 -2.70 -4.24
CA LEU A 67 0.43 -3.42 -4.99
C LEU A 67 -0.49 -4.26 -4.09
N ASP A 68 0.07 -4.95 -3.09
CA ASP A 68 -0.72 -5.74 -2.13
C ASP A 68 -1.69 -4.85 -1.33
N ILE A 69 -1.22 -3.69 -0.86
CA ILE A 69 -2.06 -2.72 -0.13
C ILE A 69 -3.14 -2.14 -1.04
N GLU A 70 -2.85 -1.88 -2.31
CA GLU A 70 -3.84 -1.42 -3.30
C GLU A 70 -4.93 -2.46 -3.54
N GLN A 71 -4.57 -3.74 -3.64
CA GLN A 71 -5.53 -4.82 -3.76
C GLN A 71 -6.42 -4.94 -2.53
N GLN A 72 -5.85 -4.84 -1.32
CA GLN A 72 -6.62 -4.83 -0.07
C GLN A 72 -7.58 -3.65 0.01
N LYS A 73 -7.12 -2.45 -0.38
CA LYS A 73 -7.98 -1.26 -0.45
C LYS A 73 -9.13 -1.46 -1.44
N MET A 74 -8.86 -2.03 -2.62
CA MET A 74 -9.90 -2.32 -3.62
C MET A 74 -10.95 -3.29 -3.07
N GLN A 75 -10.53 -4.36 -2.41
CA GLN A 75 -11.44 -5.32 -1.77
C GLN A 75 -12.30 -4.66 -0.69
N LEU A 76 -11.70 -3.80 0.13
CA LEU A 76 -12.41 -3.03 1.15
C LEU A 76 -13.49 -2.12 0.54
N VAL A 77 -13.17 -1.40 -0.53
CA VAL A 77 -14.14 -0.54 -1.24
C VAL A 77 -15.29 -1.36 -1.80
N GLN A 78 -15.01 -2.50 -2.42
CA GLN A 78 -16.05 -3.41 -2.94
C GLN A 78 -16.96 -3.90 -1.82
N TYR A 79 -16.38 -4.26 -0.68
CA TYR A 79 -17.14 -4.70 0.50
C TYR A 79 -18.04 -3.59 1.06
N VAL A 80 -17.53 -2.37 1.18
CA VAL A 80 -18.30 -1.18 1.58
C VAL A 80 -19.48 -0.92 0.64
N GLN A 81 -19.25 -1.03 -0.68
CA GLN A 81 -20.33 -0.87 -1.67
C GLN A 81 -21.40 -1.95 -1.51
N HIS A 82 -20.99 -3.19 -1.28
CA HIS A 82 -21.92 -4.30 -1.05
C HIS A 82 -22.77 -4.10 0.22
N MET A 83 -22.16 -3.73 1.35
CA MET A 83 -22.87 -3.43 2.59
C MET A 83 -23.94 -2.35 2.38
N ARG A 84 -23.58 -1.24 1.71
CA ARG A 84 -24.53 -0.16 1.41
C ARG A 84 -25.71 -0.62 0.57
N GLN A 85 -25.50 -1.52 -0.38
CA GLN A 85 -26.58 -2.08 -1.20
C GLN A 85 -27.52 -2.94 -0.37
N VAL A 86 -26.99 -3.80 0.49
CA VAL A 86 -27.78 -4.69 1.35
C VAL A 86 -28.60 -3.88 2.36
N ASP A 87 -28.00 -2.89 3.02
CA ASP A 87 -28.70 -2.03 3.99
C ASP A 87 -29.83 -1.22 3.33
N ASN A 88 -29.62 -0.71 2.11
CA ASN A 88 -30.65 -0.01 1.34
C ASN A 88 -31.78 -0.92 0.85
N MET A 89 -31.56 -2.24 0.74
CA MET A 89 -32.59 -3.22 0.37
C MET A 89 -33.35 -3.78 1.59
N ALA A 90 -32.79 -3.61 2.80
CA ALA A 90 -33.38 -4.08 4.06
C ALA A 90 -34.23 -3.01 4.78
N GLN A 91 -34.21 -1.75 4.30
CA GLN A 91 -35.12 -0.67 4.70
C GLN A 91 -36.42 -0.69 3.89
#